data_AF-A0A1B6C4Z5-F1
#
_entry.id   AF-A0A1B6C4Z5-F1
#
_cell.length_a   1.000
_cell.length_b   1.000
_cell.length_c   1.000
_cell.angle_alpha   90.00
_cell.angle_beta   90.00
_cell.angle_gamma   90.00
#
_symmetry.space_group_name_H-M   'P 1'
#
loop_
_entity.id
_entity.type
_entity.pdbx_description
1 polymer ?
#
loop_
_entity_poly.entity_id
_entity_poly.type
_entity_poly.pdbx_seq_one_letter_code
_entity_poly.pdbx_strand_id
1 'polypeptide(L)'
;WNTAISTMYDQCQAVGRDRCLMVHYEQLVLHPAHWMRKILDFLDVPWNESVLHHEELINKPGGVILSKVERSSDQVIKPVNMDALTKWVGQFPDDVVRDMADLAPMLSKLGYDPLANPPHYGLPDDLVADNTKRI
;
A
#
# COMPACT_ATOMS: atom_id res chain seq x y z
N TRP A 1 13.82 -3.91 8.30
CA TRP A 1 12.79 -2.98 7.80
C TRP A 1 13.05 -1.55 8.27
N ASN A 2 13.07 -1.29 9.59
CA ASN A 2 13.19 0.05 10.17
C ASN A 2 14.33 0.90 9.59
N THR A 3 15.56 0.37 9.54
CA THR A 3 16.72 1.09 8.99
C THR A 3 16.54 1.47 7.52
N ALA A 4 16.02 0.56 6.70
CA ALA A 4 15.83 0.80 5.28
C ALA A 4 14.78 1.89 5.02
N ILE A 5 13.62 1.81 5.68
CA ILE A 5 12.56 2.80 5.51
C ILE A 5 12.94 4.16 6.11
N SER A 6 13.76 4.21 7.18
CA SER A 6 14.30 5.47 7.70
C SER A 6 15.11 6.19 6.63
N THR A 7 16.05 5.50 5.99
CA THR A 7 16.87 6.09 4.92
C THR A 7 16.02 6.56 3.75
N MET A 8 15.07 5.74 3.29
CA MET A 8 14.17 6.09 2.18
C MET A 8 13.28 7.29 2.53
N TYR A 9 12.74 7.33 3.74
CA TYR A 9 11.94 8.45 4.25
C TYR A 9 12.77 9.73 4.29
N ASP A 10 13.97 9.69 4.87
CA ASP A 10 14.81 10.88 5.01
C ASP A 10 15.25 11.41 3.62
N GLN A 11 15.54 10.52 2.66
CA GLN A 11 15.79 10.90 1.27
C GLN A 11 14.57 11.53 0.60
N CYS A 12 13.37 10.95 0.79
CA CYS A 12 12.12 11.49 0.28
C CYS A 12 11.85 12.91 0.81
N GLN A 13 12.11 13.13 2.10
CA GLN A 13 11.98 14.46 2.70
C GLN A 13 13.03 15.44 2.17
N ALA A 14 14.27 14.99 1.97
CA ALA A 14 15.36 15.83 1.48
C ALA A 14 15.13 16.35 0.05
N VAL A 15 14.50 15.56 -0.83
CA VAL A 15 14.17 16.00 -2.20
C VAL A 15 12.95 16.91 -2.27
N GLY A 16 12.13 16.93 -1.21
CA GLY A 16 10.97 17.81 -1.08
C GLY A 16 9.68 17.24 -1.65
N ARG A 17 8.56 17.86 -1.25
CA ARG A 17 7.19 17.40 -1.54
C ARG A 17 6.81 17.44 -3.03
N ASP A 18 7.50 18.25 -3.82
CA ASP A 18 7.27 18.36 -5.27
C ASP A 18 8.00 17.25 -6.05
N ARG A 19 8.85 16.46 -5.39
CA ARG A 19 9.68 15.41 -6.01
C ARG A 19 9.51 14.03 -5.39
N CYS A 20 8.99 13.96 -4.16
CA CYS A 20 8.65 12.69 -3.53
C CYS A 20 7.31 12.78 -2.82
N LEU A 21 6.41 11.86 -3.17
CA LEU A 21 5.11 11.67 -2.54
C LEU A 21 5.11 10.37 -1.74
N MET A 22 4.86 10.47 -0.44
CA MET A 22 4.61 9.28 0.39
C MET A 22 3.21 8.73 0.14
N VAL A 23 3.13 7.45 -0.21
CA VAL A 23 1.86 6.74 -0.45
C VAL A 23 1.77 5.58 0.54
N HIS A 24 0.78 5.65 1.44
CA HIS A 24 0.50 4.57 2.38
C HIS A 24 -0.25 3.46 1.67
N TYR A 25 0.28 2.24 1.70
CA TYR A 25 -0.32 1.08 1.05
C TYR A 25 -1.76 0.86 1.51
N GLU A 26 -2.01 0.92 2.83
CA GLU A 26 -3.33 0.65 3.39
C GLU A 26 -4.35 1.69 2.93
N GLN A 27 -3.93 2.96 2.82
CA GLN A 27 -4.78 4.02 2.33
C GLN A 27 -5.05 3.90 0.82
N LEU A 28 -4.05 3.46 0.03
CA LEU A 28 -4.24 3.16 -1.39
C LEU A 28 -5.19 1.98 -1.60
N VAL A 29 -5.11 0.94 -0.75
CA VAL A 29 -6.03 -0.20 -0.79
C VAL A 29 -7.44 0.20 -0.40
N LEU A 30 -7.60 0.95 0.70
CA LEU A 30 -8.92 1.33 1.20
C LEU A 30 -9.61 2.38 0.31
N HIS A 31 -8.83 3.30 -0.28
CA HIS A 31 -9.35 4.46 -1.02
C HIS A 31 -8.63 4.66 -2.38
N PRO A 32 -8.67 3.68 -3.29
CA PRO A 32 -7.84 3.67 -4.50
C PRO A 32 -8.15 4.84 -5.44
N ALA A 33 -9.42 5.22 -5.61
CA ALA A 33 -9.79 6.34 -6.47
C ALA A 33 -9.23 7.68 -5.94
N HIS A 34 -9.33 7.92 -4.63
CA HIS A 34 -8.79 9.12 -4.00
C HIS A 34 -7.27 9.20 -4.18
N TRP A 35 -6.55 8.11 -3.86
CA TRP A 35 -5.09 8.11 -3.93
C TRP A 35 -4.56 8.11 -5.35
N MET A 36 -5.18 7.42 -6.29
CA MET A 36 -4.76 7.47 -7.68
C MET A 36 -4.95 8.86 -8.29
N ARG A 37 -6.02 9.59 -7.94
CA ARG A 37 -6.16 11.00 -8.36
C ARG A 37 -5.02 11.85 -7.83
N LYS A 38 -4.69 11.72 -6.54
CA LYS A 38 -3.58 12.45 -5.91
C LYS A 38 -2.21 12.11 -6.52
N ILE A 39 -1.97 10.83 -6.82
CA ILE A 39 -0.71 10.36 -7.41
C ILE A 39 -0.57 10.88 -8.84
N LEU A 40 -1.63 10.78 -9.65
CA LEU A 40 -1.59 11.25 -11.04
C LEU A 40 -1.46 12.78 -11.13
N ASP A 41 -2.14 13.52 -10.25
CA ASP A 41 -1.97 14.98 -10.12
C ASP A 41 -0.52 15.35 -9.74
N PHE A 42 0.06 14.66 -8.74
CA PHE A 42 1.46 14.84 -8.35
C PHE A 42 2.45 14.58 -9.51
N LEU A 43 2.14 13.64 -10.40
CA LEU A 43 2.97 13.28 -11.54
C LEU A 43 2.68 14.09 -12.82
N ASP A 44 1.73 15.04 -12.77
CA ASP A 44 1.22 15.78 -13.94
C ASP A 44 0.74 14.85 -15.08
N VAL A 45 -0.01 13.81 -14.70
CA VAL A 45 -0.62 12.84 -15.62
C VAL A 45 -2.15 12.96 -15.56
N PRO A 46 -2.85 13.06 -16.71
CA PRO A 46 -4.31 13.12 -16.71
C PRO A 46 -4.96 11.89 -16.08
N TRP A 47 -6.09 12.09 -15.39
CA TRP A 47 -6.91 10.98 -14.86
C TRP A 47 -7.37 10.04 -15.98
N ASN A 48 -7.28 8.73 -15.71
CA ASN A 48 -7.93 7.70 -16.51
C ASN A 48 -8.54 6.66 -15.58
N GLU A 49 -9.79 6.28 -15.83
CA GLU A 49 -10.51 5.30 -15.00
C GLU A 49 -9.82 3.93 -14.96
N SER A 50 -9.06 3.59 -16.00
CA SER A 50 -8.35 2.32 -16.11
C SER A 50 -7.38 2.02 -14.95
N VAL A 51 -6.94 3.04 -14.22
CA VAL A 51 -6.07 2.87 -13.05
C VAL A 51 -6.75 2.13 -11.90
N LEU A 52 -8.08 2.03 -11.90
CA LEU A 52 -8.87 1.27 -10.93
C LEU A 52 -9.20 -0.16 -11.40
N HIS A 53 -8.85 -0.49 -12.64
CA HIS A 53 -9.21 -1.75 -13.33
C HIS A 53 -7.98 -2.43 -13.94
N HIS A 54 -6.84 -2.38 -13.25
CA HIS A 54 -5.57 -2.92 -13.72
C HIS A 54 -5.63 -4.43 -14.05
N GLU A 55 -6.44 -5.19 -13.30
CA GLU A 55 -6.68 -6.62 -13.48
C GLU A 55 -7.28 -6.94 -14.85
N GLU A 56 -8.05 -6.01 -15.44
CA GLU A 56 -8.63 -6.18 -16.77
C GLU A 56 -7.61 -5.95 -17.89
N LEU A 57 -6.45 -5.38 -17.59
CA LEU A 57 -5.44 -4.94 -18.55
C LEU A 57 -4.16 -5.78 -18.52
N ILE A 58 -4.12 -6.84 -17.71
CA ILE A 58 -2.97 -7.74 -17.64
C ILE A 58 -2.69 -8.39 -19.00
N ASN A 59 -1.44 -8.29 -19.47
CA ASN A 59 -0.94 -8.84 -20.74
C ASN A 59 -1.72 -8.38 -22.00
N LYS A 60 -2.44 -7.25 -21.92
CA LYS A 60 -3.06 -6.61 -23.09
C LYS A 60 -2.14 -5.54 -23.70
N PRO A 61 -2.26 -5.22 -25.01
CA PRO A 61 -1.49 -4.13 -25.61
C PRO A 61 -1.67 -2.81 -24.87
N GLY A 62 -0.56 -2.17 -24.46
CA GLY A 62 -0.59 -0.93 -23.67
C GLY A 62 -1.05 -1.09 -22.21
N GLY A 63 -1.21 -2.32 -21.73
CA GLY A 63 -1.60 -2.64 -20.35
C GLY A 63 -0.42 -3.05 -19.46
N VAL A 64 -0.72 -3.82 -18.42
CA VAL A 64 0.27 -4.24 -17.41
C VAL A 64 0.92 -5.56 -17.85
N ILE A 65 2.24 -5.54 -18.01
CA ILE A 65 3.03 -6.74 -18.33
C ILE A 65 3.54 -7.34 -17.03
N LEU A 66 3.19 -8.60 -16.75
CA LEU A 66 3.62 -9.31 -15.53
C LEU A 66 4.61 -10.41 -15.86
N SER A 67 5.68 -10.48 -15.07
CA SER A 67 6.62 -11.60 -15.10
C SER A 67 6.05 -12.79 -14.33
N LYS A 68 6.01 -13.98 -14.94
CA LYS A 68 5.51 -15.20 -14.28
C LYS A 68 6.39 -15.68 -13.12
N VAL A 69 7.61 -15.15 -12.99
CA VAL A 69 8.58 -15.58 -11.96
C VAL A 69 8.71 -14.58 -10.80
N GLU A 70 8.02 -13.44 -10.88
CA GLU A 70 8.00 -12.47 -9.78
C GLU A 70 7.03 -12.89 -8.68
N ARG A 71 7.44 -12.68 -7.42
CA ARG A 71 6.71 -13.13 -6.22
C ARG A 71 5.37 -12.42 -6.01
N SER A 72 5.19 -11.24 -6.60
CA SER A 72 3.98 -10.43 -6.45
C SER A 72 2.91 -10.73 -7.50
N SER A 73 3.25 -11.53 -8.53
CA SER A 73 2.43 -11.64 -9.74
C SER A 73 1.08 -12.30 -9.50
N ASP A 74 0.99 -13.28 -8.60
CA ASP A 74 -0.28 -13.95 -8.26
C ASP A 74 -1.22 -13.08 -7.41
N GLN A 75 -0.71 -12.03 -6.76
CA GLN A 75 -1.56 -11.05 -6.07
C GLN A 75 -1.97 -9.89 -6.99
N VAL A 76 -1.07 -9.41 -7.87
CA VAL A 76 -1.33 -8.26 -8.76
C VAL A 76 -2.31 -8.58 -9.90
N ILE A 77 -2.57 -9.86 -10.19
CA ILE A 77 -3.63 -10.23 -11.15
C ILE A 77 -5.05 -10.03 -10.60
N LYS A 78 -5.22 -9.76 -9.30
CA LYS A 78 -6.51 -9.57 -8.65
C LYS A 78 -6.84 -8.07 -8.57
N PRO A 79 -8.13 -7.68 -8.60
CA PRO A 79 -8.51 -6.30 -8.34
C PRO A 79 -8.04 -5.85 -6.95
N VAL A 80 -7.93 -4.54 -6.73
CA VAL A 80 -7.58 -3.99 -5.40
C VAL A 80 -8.56 -4.53 -4.35
N ASN A 81 -8.04 -5.14 -3.29
CA ASN A 81 -8.80 -5.85 -2.25
C ASN A 81 -8.10 -5.77 -0.89
N MET A 82 -8.81 -6.09 0.19
CA MET A 82 -8.34 -5.92 1.57
C MET A 82 -7.64 -7.14 2.18
N ASP A 83 -7.48 -8.24 1.43
CA ASP A 83 -7.05 -9.52 1.96
C ASP A 83 -5.74 -9.44 2.76
N ALA A 84 -4.80 -8.60 2.33
CA ALA A 84 -3.46 -8.54 2.91
C ALA A 84 -3.32 -7.58 4.11
N LEU A 85 -4.31 -6.70 4.36
CA LEU A 85 -4.13 -5.58 5.30
C LEU A 85 -3.74 -6.02 6.73
N THR A 86 -4.42 -7.04 7.25
CA THR A 86 -4.25 -7.49 8.65
C THR A 86 -3.83 -8.96 8.75
N LYS A 87 -3.44 -9.62 7.64
CA LYS A 87 -3.01 -11.04 7.64
C LYS A 87 -1.78 -11.31 8.53
N TRP A 88 -1.01 -10.28 8.84
CA TRP A 88 0.17 -10.37 9.71
C TRP A 88 -0.17 -10.45 11.21
N VAL A 89 -1.39 -10.05 11.60
CA VAL A 89 -1.83 -10.01 12.99
C VAL A 89 -1.78 -11.42 13.59
N GLY A 90 -1.16 -11.55 14.76
CA GLY A 90 -0.94 -12.83 15.43
C GLY A 90 0.15 -13.73 14.82
N GLN A 91 0.88 -13.27 13.80
CA GLN A 91 2.00 -14.03 13.21
C GLN A 91 3.37 -13.69 13.81
N PHE A 92 3.46 -12.61 14.60
CA PHE A 92 4.70 -12.23 15.28
C PHE A 92 4.81 -12.90 16.65
N PRO A 93 6.02 -13.32 17.06
CA PRO A 93 6.30 -13.74 18.43
C PRO A 93 5.97 -12.65 19.46
N ASP A 94 5.54 -13.06 20.67
CA ASP A 94 5.12 -12.14 21.74
C ASP A 94 6.23 -11.16 22.17
N ASP A 95 7.48 -11.60 22.17
CA ASP A 95 8.64 -10.74 22.49
C ASP A 95 8.84 -9.66 21.42
N VAL A 96 8.67 -10.00 20.15
CA VAL A 96 8.72 -9.02 19.04
C VAL A 96 7.57 -8.03 19.15
N VAL A 97 6.36 -8.47 19.49
CA VAL A 97 5.21 -7.56 19.69
C VAL A 97 5.44 -6.64 20.88
N ARG A 98 5.93 -7.17 22.00
CA ARG A 98 6.25 -6.38 23.21
C ARG A 98 7.31 -5.31 22.92
N ASP A 99 8.35 -5.66 22.17
CA ASP A 99 9.50 -4.79 21.94
C ASP A 99 9.37 -3.98 20.62
N MET A 100 8.18 -3.98 19.98
CA MET A 100 7.94 -3.43 18.65
C MET A 100 8.33 -1.94 18.51
N ALA A 101 8.03 -1.13 19.52
CA ALA A 101 8.35 0.30 19.50
C ALA A 101 9.87 0.57 19.48
N ASP A 102 10.65 -0.28 20.16
CA ASP A 102 12.11 -0.20 20.20
C ASP A 102 12.74 -0.79 18.94
N LEU A 103 12.18 -1.89 18.42
CA LEU A 103 12.64 -2.55 17.20
C LEU A 103 12.37 -1.71 15.94
N ALA A 104 11.25 -0.98 15.92
CA ALA A 104 10.74 -0.30 14.74
C ALA A 104 10.15 1.11 15.04
N PRO A 105 10.95 2.07 15.56
CA PRO A 105 10.48 3.42 15.86
C PRO A 105 9.92 4.19 14.65
N MET A 106 10.26 3.77 13.42
CA MET A 106 9.68 4.35 12.21
C MET A 106 8.18 4.10 12.07
N LEU A 107 7.60 3.10 12.75
CA LEU A 107 6.14 2.90 12.77
C LEU A 107 5.43 4.16 13.24
N SER A 108 5.79 4.66 14.43
CA SER A 108 5.21 5.89 14.98
C SER A 108 5.49 7.11 14.10
N LYS A 109 6.70 7.24 13.54
CA LYS A 109 7.07 8.36 12.64
C LYS A 109 6.22 8.37 11.35
N LEU A 110 5.78 7.20 10.90
CA LEU A 110 4.93 7.02 9.73
C LEU A 110 3.43 6.98 10.09
N GLY A 111 3.06 7.17 11.36
CA GLY A 111 1.67 7.22 11.81
C GLY A 111 1.04 5.86 12.13
N TYR A 112 1.83 4.79 12.24
CA TYR A 112 1.39 3.49 12.72
C TYR A 112 1.65 3.37 14.22
N ASP A 113 0.62 3.01 15.00
CA ASP A 113 0.77 2.76 16.44
C ASP A 113 1.49 1.41 16.66
N PRO A 114 2.73 1.39 17.20
CA PRO A 114 3.49 0.17 17.40
C PRO A 114 2.91 -0.75 18.49
N LEU A 115 1.98 -0.24 19.31
CA LEU A 115 1.31 -1.00 20.37
C LEU A 115 -0.08 -1.51 19.95
N ALA A 116 -0.60 -1.06 18.80
CA ALA A 116 -1.90 -1.49 18.30
C ALA A 116 -1.81 -2.84 17.56
N ASN A 117 -2.47 -3.86 18.09
CA ASN A 117 -2.52 -5.20 17.49
C ASN A 117 -3.94 -5.79 17.67
N PRO A 118 -4.84 -5.69 16.67
CA PRO A 118 -4.61 -5.22 15.31
C PRO A 118 -4.57 -3.67 15.21
N PRO A 119 -3.90 -3.15 14.17
CA PRO A 119 -4.01 -1.73 13.80
C PRO A 119 -5.38 -1.39 13.21
N HIS A 120 -5.78 -0.13 13.31
CA HIS A 120 -6.98 0.39 12.64
C HIS A 120 -6.59 1.31 11.48
N TYR A 121 -6.63 0.79 10.25
CA TYR A 121 -6.23 1.53 9.05
C TYR A 121 -7.35 2.41 8.46
N GLY A 122 -8.61 2.20 8.84
CA GLY A 122 -9.76 2.90 8.29
C GLY A 122 -10.79 1.94 7.68
N LEU A 123 -11.85 2.52 7.11
CA LEU A 123 -12.93 1.79 6.43
C LEU A 123 -12.72 1.88 4.92
N PRO A 124 -12.97 0.80 4.16
CA PRO A 124 -12.80 0.79 2.71
C PRO A 124 -13.91 1.57 1.99
N ASP A 125 -13.61 2.05 0.79
CA ASP A 125 -14.62 2.45 -0.19
C ASP A 125 -15.44 1.23 -0.64
N ASP A 126 -16.70 1.44 -1.03
CA ASP A 126 -17.61 0.37 -1.48
C ASP A 126 -17.03 -0.48 -2.62
N LEU A 127 -16.32 0.16 -3.57
CA LEU A 127 -15.63 -0.51 -4.67
C LEU A 127 -14.69 -1.63 -4.16
N VAL A 128 -13.90 -1.32 -3.13
CA VAL A 128 -12.90 -2.24 -2.58
C VAL A 128 -13.59 -3.34 -1.77
N ALA A 129 -14.64 -2.99 -1.03
CA ALA A 129 -15.46 -3.96 -0.32
C ALA A 129 -16.09 -4.99 -1.28
N ASP A 130 -16.58 -4.53 -2.43
CA ASP A 130 -17.14 -5.41 -3.46
C ASP A 130 -16.08 -6.24 -4.18
N ASN A 131 -14.93 -5.65 -4.53
CA ASN A 131 -13.79 -6.40 -5.08
C ASN A 131 -13.34 -7.51 -4.14
N THR A 132 -13.26 -7.22 -2.84
CA THR A 132 -12.85 -8.20 -1.81
C THR A 132 -13.84 -9.36 -1.66
N LYS A 133 -15.13 -9.17 -1.97
CA LYS A 133 -16.12 -10.26 -1.96
C LYS A 133 -16.06 -11.15 -3.21
N ARG A 134 -15.47 -10.66 -4.31
CA ARG A 134 -15.43 -11.33 -5.61
C ARG A 134 -14.17 -12.19 -5.82
N ILE A 135 -13.14 -11.96 -5.02
CA ILE A 135 -11.89 -12.77 -4.99
C ILE A 135 -12.09 -14.10 -4.29
#